data_AF-A0A1H8AWU4-F1
#
_entry.id   AF-A0A1H8AWU4-F1
#
_cell.length_a   1.000
_cell.length_b   1.000
_cell.length_c   1.000
_cell.angle_alpha   90.00
_cell.angle_beta   90.00
_cell.angle_gamma   90.00
#
_symmetry.space_group_name_H-M   'P 1'
#
loop_
_entity.id
_entity.type
_entity.pdbx_description
1 polymer ?
#
loop_
_entity_poly.entity_id
_entity_poly.type
_entity_poly.pdbx_seq_one_letter_code
_entity_poly.pdbx_strand_id
1 'polypeptide(L)'
;MENTKESFENIKSQHFSYSETIEYKLNLLERIEDKILTLGTSTRVDKPEWKGTHKVLVDKFVIYYSFSDDKQTCFIEYFKHSSQNY
;
A
#
# COMPACT_ATOMS: atom_id res chain seq x y z
N MET A 1 -11.93 10.95 -9.48
CA MET A 1 -10.84 9.98 -9.28
C MET A 1 -10.31 10.26 -7.89
N GLU A 2 -10.74 9.49 -6.90
CA GLU A 2 -10.31 9.67 -5.50
C GLU A 2 -8.79 9.50 -5.48
N ASN A 3 -8.08 10.49 -4.98
CA ASN A 3 -6.62 10.54 -5.10
C ASN A 3 -6.04 9.59 -4.04
N THR A 4 -5.12 8.67 -4.39
CA THR A 4 -4.51 7.70 -3.45
C THR A 4 -4.07 8.33 -2.13
N LYS A 5 -3.54 9.55 -2.21
CA LYS A 5 -3.17 10.39 -1.06
C LYS A 5 -4.36 10.77 -0.18
N GLU A 6 -5.48 11.16 -0.78
CA GLU A 6 -6.72 11.53 -0.08
C GLU A 6 -7.29 10.33 0.69
N SER A 7 -7.32 9.13 0.08
CA SER A 7 -7.78 7.91 0.77
C SER A 7 -6.93 7.56 1.99
N PHE A 8 -5.61 7.81 1.93
CA PHE A 8 -4.71 7.62 3.07
C PHE A 8 -4.87 8.72 4.13
N GLU A 9 -4.96 9.98 3.71
CA GLU A 9 -5.16 11.12 4.61
C GLU A 9 -6.49 11.05 5.37
N ASN A 10 -7.53 10.51 4.73
CA ASN A 10 -8.86 10.35 5.31
C ASN A 10 -9.03 9.12 6.21
N ILE A 11 -7.99 8.32 6.44
CA ILE A 11 -8.03 7.28 7.47
C ILE A 11 -8.30 7.95 8.82
N LYS A 12 -9.41 7.56 9.44
CA LYS A 12 -9.89 8.00 10.74
C LYS A 12 -10.43 6.79 11.50
N SER A 13 -10.37 6.86 12.82
CA SER A 13 -10.94 5.86 13.70
C SER A 13 -11.89 6.53 14.68
N GLN A 14 -13.01 5.88 14.98
CA GLN A 14 -13.90 6.28 16.07
C GLN A 14 -13.39 5.82 17.44
N HIS A 15 -12.37 4.94 17.45
CA HIS A 15 -11.83 4.32 18.66
C HIS A 15 -10.44 4.86 19.04
N PHE A 16 -9.78 5.60 18.14
CA PHE A 16 -8.46 6.16 18.38
C PHE A 16 -8.51 7.69 18.37
N SER A 17 -7.69 8.28 19.22
CA SER A 17 -7.38 9.70 19.18
C SER A 17 -6.67 10.08 17.87
N TYR A 18 -6.52 11.37 17.64
CA TYR A 18 -5.81 11.90 16.48
C TYR A 18 -4.34 11.46 16.45
N SER A 19 -3.63 11.51 17.58
CA SER A 19 -2.24 11.07 17.70
C SER A 19 -2.08 9.58 17.43
N GLU A 20 -2.95 8.75 18.01
CA GLU A 20 -2.96 7.30 17.76
C GLU A 20 -3.28 6.99 16.29
N THR A 21 -4.12 7.79 15.64
CA THR A 21 -4.41 7.65 14.21
C THR A 21 -3.19 8.01 13.34
N ILE A 22 -2.40 9.03 13.73
CA ILE A 22 -1.15 9.36 13.04
C ILE A 22 -0.14 8.22 13.20
N GLU A 23 0.04 7.71 14.41
CA GLU A 23 0.94 6.61 14.69
C GLU A 23 0.52 5.36 13.90
N TYR A 24 -0.77 5.06 13.85
CA TYR A 24 -1.31 3.98 13.01
C TYR A 24 -0.96 4.16 11.53
N LYS A 25 -1.10 5.38 10.98
CA LYS A 25 -0.76 5.67 9.58
C LYS A 25 0.71 5.41 9.27
N LEU A 26 1.61 5.81 10.16
CA LEU A 26 3.05 5.56 10.00
C LEU A 26 3.35 4.05 10.02
N ASN A 27 2.83 3.35 11.03
CA ASN A 27 2.97 1.89 11.14
C ASN A 27 2.38 1.15 9.94
N LEU A 28 1.30 1.67 9.35
CA LEU A 28 0.69 1.08 8.16
C LEU A 28 1.61 1.20 6.93
N LEU A 29 2.30 2.33 6.75
CA LEU A 29 3.26 2.51 5.65
C LEU A 29 4.44 1.53 5.79
N GLU A 30 5.00 1.40 7.00
CA GLU A 30 6.08 0.46 7.29
C GLU A 30 5.66 -0.98 6.97
N ARG A 31 4.45 -1.40 7.38
CA ARG A 31 3.92 -2.74 7.06
C ARG A 31 3.71 -2.97 5.56
N ILE A 32 3.32 -1.92 4.83
CA ILE A 32 3.16 -2.00 3.38
C ILE A 32 4.53 -2.22 2.74
N GLU A 33 5.53 -1.42 3.13
CA GLU A 33 6.90 -1.55 2.66
C GLU A 33 7.46 -2.94 2.97
N ASP A 34 7.40 -3.39 4.22
CA ASP A 34 7.88 -4.71 4.64
C ASP A 34 7.23 -5.84 3.84
N LYS A 35 5.92 -5.75 3.60
CA LYS A 35 5.21 -6.78 2.84
C LYS A 35 5.58 -6.77 1.37
N ILE A 36 5.73 -5.58 0.77
CA ILE A 36 6.18 -5.43 -0.62
C ILE A 36 7.62 -5.96 -0.77
N LEU A 37 8.51 -5.66 0.16
CA LEU A 37 9.89 -6.16 0.17
C LEU A 37 9.92 -7.68 0.38
N THR A 38 9.13 -8.22 1.30
CA THR A 38 9.05 -9.68 1.56
C THR A 38 8.52 -10.43 0.33
N LEU A 39 7.47 -9.91 -0.31
CA LEU A 39 6.95 -10.50 -1.54
C LEU A 39 7.93 -10.30 -2.69
N GLY A 40 8.55 -9.14 -2.82
CA GLY A 40 9.53 -8.81 -3.85
C GLY A 40 10.80 -9.67 -3.76
N THR A 41 11.27 -9.99 -2.55
CA THR A 41 12.41 -10.90 -2.33
C THR A 41 12.05 -12.37 -2.55
N SER A 42 10.79 -12.74 -2.34
CA SER A 42 10.28 -14.10 -2.56
C SER A 42 9.87 -14.38 -4.01
N THR A 43 9.75 -13.33 -4.83
CA THR A 43 9.28 -13.44 -6.22
C THR A 43 10.46 -13.17 -7.15
N ARG A 44 10.73 -14.06 -8.11
CA ARG A 44 11.83 -13.89 -9.07
C ARG A 44 11.56 -12.68 -9.97
N VAL A 45 12.18 -11.55 -9.65
CA VAL A 45 11.95 -10.24 -10.29
C VAL A 45 12.57 -10.13 -11.70
N ASP A 46 13.25 -11.16 -12.19
CA ASP A 46 13.93 -11.19 -13.49
C ASP A 46 13.01 -11.58 -14.66
N LYS A 47 11.73 -11.87 -14.39
CA LYS A 47 10.76 -12.27 -15.42
C LYS A 47 9.98 -11.08 -15.99
N PRO A 48 9.96 -10.88 -17.33
CA PRO A 48 9.20 -9.82 -18.01
C PRO A 48 7.68 -9.85 -17.72
N GLU A 49 7.20 -10.99 -17.25
CA GLU A 49 5.83 -11.28 -16.82
C GLU A 49 5.33 -10.37 -15.68
N TRP A 50 6.27 -9.71 -14.96
CA TRP A 50 6.00 -8.82 -13.82
C TRP A 50 6.04 -7.33 -14.17
N LYS A 51 6.04 -6.97 -15.47
CA LYS A 51 5.75 -5.59 -15.90
C LYS A 51 4.27 -5.30 -15.66
N GLY A 52 3.96 -4.48 -14.64
CA GLY A 52 2.60 -4.04 -14.40
C GLY A 52 2.32 -3.66 -12.95
N THR A 53 1.03 -3.58 -12.65
CA THR A 53 0.52 -3.23 -11.33
C THR A 53 0.28 -4.50 -10.50
N HIS A 54 0.90 -4.56 -9.33
CA HIS A 54 0.78 -5.64 -8.36
C HIS A 54 -0.27 -5.29 -7.31
N LYS A 55 -0.83 -6.29 -6.64
CA LYS A 55 -1.83 -6.13 -5.59
C LYS A 55 -1.34 -6.74 -4.29
N VAL A 56 -1.45 -6.01 -3.20
CA VAL A 56 -1.23 -6.51 -1.85
C VAL A 56 -2.38 -6.09 -0.94
N LEU A 57 -2.69 -6.93 0.05
CA LEU A 57 -3.61 -6.63 1.13
C LEU A 57 -2.81 -6.46 2.42
N VAL A 58 -2.91 -5.31 3.06
CA VAL A 58 -2.29 -5.01 4.36
C VAL A 58 -3.39 -4.50 5.29
N ASP A 59 -3.52 -5.13 6.46
CA ASP A 59 -4.67 -4.97 7.34
C ASP A 59 -5.99 -5.07 6.56
N LYS A 60 -6.74 -3.97 6.50
CA LYS A 60 -8.00 -3.85 5.77
C LYS A 60 -7.85 -3.02 4.50
N PHE A 61 -6.65 -2.74 4.01
CA PHE A 61 -6.43 -1.91 2.82
C PHE A 61 -5.96 -2.75 1.64
N VAL A 62 -6.57 -2.48 0.49
CA VAL A 62 -6.13 -2.98 -0.82
C VAL A 62 -5.19 -1.94 -1.40
N ILE A 63 -3.96 -2.37 -1.69
CA ILE A 63 -2.92 -1.53 -2.26
C ILE A 63 -2.55 -2.10 -3.62
N TYR A 64 -2.58 -1.26 -4.64
CA TYR A 64 -1.94 -1.57 -5.91
C TYR A 64 -0.65 -0.77 -6.05
N TYR A 65 0.41 -1.44 -6.48
CA TYR A 65 1.73 -0.83 -6.57
C TYR A 65 2.50 -1.29 -7.81
N SER A 66 3.41 -0.46 -8.28
CA SER A 66 4.32 -0.75 -9.38
C SER A 66 5.75 -0.43 -8.95
N PHE A 67 6.75 -0.95 -9.67
CA PHE A 67 8.14 -0.55 -9.50
C PHE A 67 8.58 0.27 -10.71
N SER A 68 9.48 1.22 -10.50
CA SER A 68 10.26 1.84 -11.59
C SER A 68 11.06 0.76 -12.34
N ASP A 69 11.48 1.07 -13.57
CA ASP A 69 12.24 0.13 -14.41
C ASP A 69 13.55 -0.32 -13.75
N ASP A 70 14.20 0.58 -12.99
CA ASP A 70 15.40 0.30 -12.19
C ASP A 70 15.12 -0.36 -10.82
N LYS A 71 13.83 -0.52 -10.48
CA LYS A 71 13.31 -1.06 -9.22
C LYS A 71 13.78 -0.33 -7.97
N GLN A 72 14.28 0.90 -8.11
CA GLN A 72 14.67 1.74 -6.97
C GLN A 72 13.47 2.44 -6.33
N THR A 73 12.38 2.61 -7.07
CA THR A 73 11.19 3.30 -6.59
C THR A 73 9.98 2.38 -6.66
N CYS A 74 9.24 2.30 -5.56
CA CYS A 74 7.91 1.67 -5.50
C CYS A 74 6.84 2.76 -5.56
N PHE A 75 5.95 2.70 -6.54
CA PHE A 75 4.82 3.62 -6.67
C PHE A 75 3.56 2.96 -6.14
N ILE A 76 2.84 3.64 -5.25
CA ILE A 76 1.49 3.23 -4.85
C ILE A 76 0.51 3.86 -5.83
N GLU A 77 0.00 3.04 -6.74
CA GLU A 77 -0.95 3.43 -7.79
C GLU A 77 -2.36 3.60 -7.22
N TYR A 78 -2.72 2.81 -6.21
CA TYR A 78 -4.04 2.82 -5.60
C TYR A 78 -3.98 2.37 -4.15
N PHE A 79 -4.77 3.03 -3.30
CA PHE A 79 -4.89 2.70 -1.89
C PHE A 79 -6.35 2.88 -1.46
N LYS A 80 -7.00 1.81 -0.99
CA LYS A 80 -8.40 1.90 -0.53
C LYS A 80 -8.71 0.92 0.57
N HIS A 81 -9.61 1.30 1.48
CA HIS A 81 -10.14 0.39 2.47
C HIS A 81 -11.00 -0.71 1.81
N SER A 82 -10.74 -1.96 2.14
CA SER A 82 -11.36 -3.17 1.58
C SER A 82 -12.88 -3.18 1.71
N SER A 83 -13.43 -2.61 2.78
CA SER A 83 -14.88 -2.52 3.00
C SER A 83 -15.57 -1.41 2.20
N GLN A 84 -14.83 -0.49 1.57
CA GLN A 84 -15.41 0.53 0.68
C GLN A 84 -15.64 -0.01 -0.74
N ASN A 85 -15.52 -1.34 -0.94
CA ASN A 85 -15.79 -2.01 -2.22
C ASN A 85 -17.23 -2.54 -2.36
N TYR A 86 -18.18 -2.00 -1.59
CA TYR A 86 -19.61 -2.24 -1.73
C TYR A 86 -20.40 -0.93 -1.61
#